data_AF-A0A9L0TQ96-F1
#
_entry.id   AF-A0A9L0TQ96-F1
#
_cell.length_a   1.000
_cell.length_b   1.000
_cell.length_c   1.000
_cell.angle_alpha   90.00
_cell.angle_beta   90.00
_cell.angle_gamma   90.00
#
_symmetry.space_group_name_H-M   'P 1'
#
loop_
_entity.id
_entity.type
_entity.pdbx_description
1 polymer ?
#
loop_
_entity_poly.entity_id
_entity_poly.type
_entity_poly.pdbx_seq_one_letter_code
_entity_poly.pdbx_strand_id
1 'polypeptide(L)'
;MNCLVDGNIPPSSGLSSSSALVCCAGLVTLTVLGMNLSKVELAEICTKSERYIGTEGGGMDQSISFLAEEGTAKLIEFSPLRATDVKLPSGAVFVIAHSCVEMNKAATSHFNIRVMECRLAAKLLAKSKSLPWDKVLRLEEVQARLRVSLEEMLLITEDALHPEPYSPEEVCSCLGISLQELRTQILSPNTQDET
;
A
#
# COMPACT_ATOMS: atom_id res chain seq x y z
N MET A 1 -25.24 -9.59 15.57
CA MET A 1 -25.44 -8.19 15.98
C MET A 1 -26.29 -7.48 14.94
N ASN A 2 -27.01 -6.43 15.31
CA ASN A 2 -27.70 -5.53 14.38
C ASN A 2 -26.94 -4.21 14.36
N CYS A 3 -26.59 -3.71 13.17
CA CYS A 3 -25.78 -2.50 13.03
C CYS A 3 -26.51 -1.46 12.17
N LEU A 4 -26.50 -0.21 12.62
CA LEU A 4 -26.83 0.97 11.81
C LEU A 4 -25.52 1.71 11.56
N VAL A 5 -25.22 2.03 10.31
CA VAL A 5 -23.99 2.69 9.90
C VAL A 5 -24.32 4.09 9.40
N ASP A 6 -23.62 5.09 9.93
CA ASP A 6 -23.65 6.47 9.47
C ASP A 6 -22.21 6.95 9.30
N GLY A 7 -21.92 7.60 8.17
CA GLY A 7 -20.58 8.05 7.83
C GLY A 7 -20.64 9.33 6.98
N ASN A 8 -19.82 10.31 7.34
CA ASN A 8 -19.83 11.64 6.75
C ASN A 8 -18.55 11.97 5.96
N ILE A 9 -17.65 11.00 5.80
CA ILE A 9 -16.45 11.14 4.96
C ILE A 9 -16.89 11.08 3.48
N PRO A 10 -16.54 12.07 2.64
CA PRO A 10 -16.82 12.02 1.21
C PRO A 10 -16.34 10.71 0.57
N PRO A 11 -17.24 9.90 -0.01
CA PRO A 11 -16.90 8.59 -0.54
C PRO A 11 -16.04 8.72 -1.79
N SER A 12 -15.07 7.81 -1.96
CA SER A 12 -14.26 7.75 -3.19
C SER A 12 -13.44 9.01 -3.51
N SER A 13 -13.18 9.87 -2.51
CA SER A 13 -12.53 11.19 -2.68
C SER A 13 -11.11 11.28 -2.12
N GLY A 14 -10.45 10.14 -1.89
CA GLY A 14 -9.07 10.11 -1.36
C GLY A 14 -8.95 10.33 0.16
N LEU A 15 -10.06 10.34 0.90
CA LEU A 15 -10.09 10.53 2.37
C LEU A 15 -10.35 9.23 3.15
N SER A 16 -10.06 8.09 2.53
CA SER A 16 -10.05 6.77 3.20
C SER A 16 -11.37 6.36 3.88
N SER A 17 -12.53 6.74 3.32
CA SER A 17 -13.83 6.32 3.82
C SER A 17 -14.01 4.79 3.86
N SER A 18 -13.38 4.05 2.94
CA SER A 18 -13.39 2.58 2.93
C SER A 18 -12.68 2.01 4.15
N SER A 19 -11.46 2.49 4.43
CA SER A 19 -10.68 2.05 5.58
C SER A 19 -11.34 2.45 6.89
N ALA A 20 -11.98 3.63 6.96
CA ALA A 20 -12.78 4.02 8.13
C ALA A 20 -13.92 3.01 8.40
N LEU A 21 -14.64 2.59 7.36
CA LEU A 21 -15.69 1.57 7.47
C LEU A 21 -15.13 0.21 7.91
N VAL A 22 -14.01 -0.24 7.33
CA VAL A 22 -13.35 -1.50 7.70
C VAL A 22 -12.87 -1.47 9.15
N CYS A 23 -12.18 -0.41 9.57
CA CYS A 23 -11.66 -0.26 10.93
C CYS A 23 -12.81 -0.22 11.95
N CYS A 24 -13.87 0.52 11.65
CA CYS A 24 -15.07 0.57 12.49
C CYS A 24 -15.71 -0.82 12.61
N ALA A 25 -15.92 -1.53 11.50
CA ALA A 25 -16.49 -2.88 11.51
C ALA A 25 -15.61 -3.88 12.28
N GLY A 26 -14.28 -3.78 12.15
CA GLY A 26 -13.32 -4.58 12.90
C GLY A 26 -13.40 -4.33 14.40
N LEU A 27 -13.44 -3.05 14.81
CA LEU A 27 -13.55 -2.66 16.22
C LEU A 27 -14.90 -3.07 16.83
N VAL A 28 -16.00 -2.89 16.10
CA VAL A 28 -17.33 -3.35 16.51
C VAL A 28 -17.31 -4.86 16.73
N THR A 29 -16.74 -5.63 15.81
CA THR A 29 -16.63 -7.09 15.91
C THR A 29 -15.81 -7.51 17.13
N LEU A 30 -14.64 -6.90 17.33
CA LEU A 30 -13.80 -7.15 18.50
C LEU A 30 -14.56 -6.92 19.82
N THR A 31 -15.29 -5.81 19.88
CA THR A 31 -16.08 -5.40 21.05
C THR A 31 -17.21 -6.40 21.33
N VAL A 32 -17.95 -6.82 20.29
CA VAL A 32 -19.04 -7.81 20.42
C VAL A 32 -18.51 -9.17 20.88
N LEU A 33 -17.31 -9.55 20.45
CA LEU A 33 -16.65 -10.79 20.88
C LEU A 33 -16.10 -10.71 22.31
N GLY A 34 -16.05 -9.52 22.94
CA GLY A 34 -15.47 -9.34 24.27
C GLY A 34 -13.97 -9.62 24.31
N MET A 35 -13.30 -9.51 23.17
CA MET A 35 -11.85 -9.74 23.04
C MET A 35 -11.09 -8.41 23.15
N ASN A 36 -9.79 -8.49 23.40
CA ASN A 36 -8.92 -7.33 23.47
C ASN A 36 -7.75 -7.48 22.48
N LEU A 37 -7.48 -6.42 21.73
CA LEU A 37 -6.35 -6.28 20.82
C LEU A 37 -5.80 -4.87 20.96
N SER A 38 -4.50 -4.72 20.79
CA SER A 38 -3.87 -3.40 20.68
C SER A 38 -4.34 -2.67 19.41
N LYS A 39 -4.21 -1.35 19.42
CA LYS A 39 -4.46 -0.50 18.24
C LYS A 39 -3.58 -0.91 17.05
N VAL A 40 -2.34 -1.33 17.31
CA VAL A 40 -1.40 -1.81 16.30
C VAL A 40 -1.91 -3.10 15.67
N GLU A 41 -2.32 -4.09 16.46
CA GLU A 41 -2.88 -5.34 15.96
C GLU A 41 -4.16 -5.10 15.13
N LEU A 42 -5.04 -4.21 15.61
CA LEU A 42 -6.26 -3.83 14.87
C LEU A 42 -5.93 -3.19 13.51
N ALA A 43 -4.97 -2.26 13.47
CA ALA A 43 -4.52 -1.64 12.23
C ALA A 43 -3.97 -2.69 11.25
N GLU A 44 -3.07 -3.56 11.70
CA GLU A 44 -2.47 -4.60 10.85
C GLU A 44 -3.49 -5.62 10.33
N ILE A 45 -4.46 -6.02 11.17
CA ILE A 45 -5.54 -6.92 10.78
C ILE A 45 -6.45 -6.24 9.75
N CYS A 46 -6.86 -5.00 9.99
CA CYS A 46 -7.73 -4.25 9.09
C CYS A 46 -7.04 -3.96 7.74
N THR A 47 -5.74 -3.67 7.74
CA THR A 47 -4.97 -3.52 6.49
C THR A 47 -5.00 -4.80 5.66
N LYS A 48 -4.82 -5.96 6.28
CA LYS A 48 -4.86 -7.24 5.56
C LYS A 48 -6.28 -7.59 5.11
N SER A 49 -7.29 -7.34 5.95
CA SER A 49 -8.67 -7.69 5.64
C SER A 49 -9.31 -6.79 4.58
N GLU A 50 -8.93 -5.50 4.51
CA GLU A 50 -9.46 -4.60 3.47
C GLU A 50 -9.11 -5.11 2.07
N ARG A 51 -7.98 -5.80 1.91
CA ARG A 51 -7.59 -6.41 0.62
C ARG A 51 -8.58 -7.47 0.12
N TYR A 52 -9.46 -8.01 0.97
CA TYR A 52 -10.52 -8.91 0.52
C TYR A 52 -11.49 -8.26 -0.47
N ILE A 53 -11.56 -6.93 -0.54
CA ILE A 53 -12.35 -6.23 -1.56
C ILE A 53 -11.67 -6.22 -2.95
N GLY A 54 -10.41 -6.68 -3.04
CA GLY A 54 -9.64 -6.78 -4.27
C GLY A 54 -8.56 -5.70 -4.45
N THR A 55 -8.38 -4.78 -3.51
CA THR A 55 -7.32 -3.77 -3.55
C THR A 55 -6.03 -4.27 -2.90
N GLU A 56 -4.89 -4.04 -3.53
CA GLU A 56 -3.57 -4.48 -3.01
C GLU A 56 -2.89 -3.40 -2.17
N GLY A 57 -3.68 -2.65 -1.38
CA GLY A 57 -3.25 -1.44 -0.66
C GLY A 57 -2.24 -1.65 0.47
N GLY A 58 -1.57 -0.55 0.82
CA GLY A 58 -0.73 -0.43 2.01
C GLY A 58 -1.54 -0.27 3.30
N GLY A 59 -0.84 0.02 4.41
CA GLY A 59 -1.45 0.08 5.75
C GLY A 59 -1.70 1.47 6.33
N MET A 60 -1.43 2.55 5.57
CA MET A 60 -1.46 3.93 6.08
C MET A 60 -2.83 4.29 6.65
N ASP A 61 -3.90 4.06 5.88
CA ASP A 61 -5.25 4.48 6.18
C ASP A 61 -5.80 3.84 7.45
N GLN A 62 -5.59 2.52 7.62
CA GLN A 62 -6.02 1.80 8.81
C GLN A 62 -5.15 2.16 10.02
N SER A 63 -3.85 2.34 9.79
CA SER A 63 -2.92 2.74 10.85
C SER A 63 -3.28 4.11 11.43
N ILE A 64 -3.51 5.13 10.59
CA ILE A 64 -3.88 6.46 11.10
C ILE A 64 -5.27 6.45 11.74
N SER A 65 -6.21 5.63 11.24
CA SER A 65 -7.55 5.50 11.83
C SER A 65 -7.51 5.02 13.30
N PHE A 66 -6.62 4.07 13.64
CA PHE A 66 -6.47 3.59 15.01
C PHE A 66 -5.45 4.37 15.86
N LEU A 67 -4.38 4.89 15.25
CA LEU A 67 -3.21 5.45 15.94
C LEU A 67 -3.18 6.99 15.96
N ALA A 68 -4.14 7.67 15.33
CA ALA A 68 -4.25 9.12 15.42
C ALA A 68 -4.44 9.58 16.86
N GLU A 69 -3.91 10.77 17.14
CA GLU A 69 -4.10 11.50 18.39
C GLU A 69 -4.43 12.94 18.05
N GLU A 70 -5.33 13.54 18.84
CA GLU A 70 -5.79 14.90 18.60
C GLU A 70 -4.63 15.90 18.71
N GLY A 71 -4.56 16.83 17.75
CA GLY A 71 -3.57 17.92 17.76
C GLY A 71 -2.19 17.58 17.21
N THR A 72 -1.94 16.35 16.73
CA THR A 72 -0.64 15.96 16.14
C THR A 72 -0.82 15.14 14.86
N ALA A 73 0.06 15.34 13.88
CA ALA A 73 0.18 14.40 12.76
C ALA A 73 1.06 13.21 13.19
N LYS A 74 1.09 12.15 12.38
CA LYS A 74 1.91 10.96 12.66
C LYS A 74 2.82 10.65 11.47
N LEU A 75 4.09 10.42 11.75
CA LEU A 75 4.96 9.64 10.87
C LEU A 75 4.66 8.16 11.12
N ILE A 76 4.07 7.51 10.13
CA ILE A 76 3.74 6.08 10.18
C ILE A 76 4.84 5.30 9.48
N GLU A 77 5.41 4.34 10.19
CA GLU A 77 6.44 3.44 9.68
C GLU A 77 5.89 2.01 9.68
N PHE A 78 6.43 1.15 8.81
CA PHE A 78 5.95 -0.22 8.64
C PHE A 78 7.08 -1.23 8.86
N SER A 79 6.73 -2.44 9.31
CA SER A 79 7.67 -3.54 9.56
C SER A 79 8.82 -3.20 10.53
N PRO A 80 8.53 -2.82 11.80
CA PRO A 80 7.23 -2.92 12.49
C PRO A 80 6.35 -1.66 12.33
N LEU A 81 5.04 -1.80 12.58
CA LEU A 81 4.13 -0.66 12.59
C LEU A 81 4.44 0.28 13.77
N ARG A 82 4.77 1.54 13.48
CA ARG A 82 5.00 2.61 14.46
C ARG A 82 4.31 3.89 14.02
N ALA A 83 3.91 4.72 14.99
CA ALA A 83 3.37 6.05 14.75
C ALA A 83 4.07 7.05 15.69
N THR A 84 4.79 8.00 15.10
CA THR A 84 5.56 9.02 15.83
C THR A 84 4.96 10.39 15.60
N ASP A 85 4.84 11.19 16.65
CA ASP A 85 4.27 12.54 16.59
C ASP A 85 5.03 13.45 15.65
N VAL A 86 4.27 14.21 14.85
CA VAL A 86 4.78 15.26 13.97
C VAL A 86 3.96 16.51 14.22
N LYS A 87 4.62 17.51 14.83
CA LYS A 87 4.01 18.82 15.07
C LYS A 87 3.96 19.61 13.77
N LEU A 88 2.75 20.01 13.38
CA LEU A 88 2.53 20.83 12.19
C LEU A 88 2.95 22.30 12.45
N PRO A 89 3.31 23.06 11.39
CA PRO A 89 3.66 24.47 11.52
C PRO A 89 2.48 25.30 12.06
N SER A 90 2.70 26.09 13.11
CA SER A 90 1.64 26.89 13.76
C SER A 90 1.17 28.11 12.95
N GLY A 91 1.93 28.51 11.92
CA GLY A 91 1.64 29.67 11.07
C GLY A 91 0.89 29.33 9.78
N ALA A 92 0.43 28.10 9.63
CA ALA A 92 -0.25 27.63 8.43
C ALA A 92 -1.45 26.73 8.79
N VAL A 93 -2.37 26.57 7.85
CA VAL A 93 -3.55 25.71 7.97
C VAL A 93 -3.60 24.76 6.78
N PHE A 94 -3.92 23.50 7.05
CA PHE A 94 -4.23 22.52 5.99
C PHE A 94 -5.73 22.61 5.66
N VAL A 95 -6.04 22.84 4.38
CA VAL A 95 -7.41 22.89 3.86
C VAL A 95 -7.59 21.79 2.82
N ILE A 96 -8.61 20.96 3.02
CA ILE A 96 -8.99 19.92 2.06
C ILE A 96 -9.97 20.53 1.05
N ALA A 97 -9.62 20.51 -0.23
CA ALA A 97 -10.50 20.92 -1.33
C ALA A 97 -10.79 19.70 -2.21
N HIS A 98 -12.03 19.22 -2.20
CA HIS A 98 -12.44 18.10 -3.04
C HIS A 98 -12.57 18.54 -4.50
N SER A 99 -11.92 17.81 -5.42
CA SER A 99 -12.06 17.99 -6.87
C SER A 99 -13.47 17.72 -7.43
N CYS A 100 -14.38 17.18 -6.62
CA CYS A 100 -15.69 16.65 -7.01
C CYS A 100 -15.63 15.50 -8.04
N VAL A 101 -14.47 14.87 -8.24
CA VAL A 101 -14.31 13.67 -9.06
C VAL A 101 -14.19 12.46 -8.14
N GLU A 102 -15.10 11.51 -8.28
CA GLU A 102 -15.06 10.25 -7.53
C GLU A 102 -14.17 9.22 -8.24
N MET A 103 -13.34 8.51 -7.46
CA MET A 103 -12.56 7.38 -7.95
C MET A 103 -12.65 6.22 -6.96
N ASN A 104 -13.43 5.20 -7.31
CA ASN A 104 -13.53 3.99 -6.52
C ASN A 104 -12.36 3.04 -6.85
N LYS A 105 -11.43 2.89 -5.89
CA LYS A 105 -10.22 2.07 -6.06
C LYS A 105 -10.53 0.58 -6.25
N ALA A 106 -11.60 0.07 -5.64
CA ALA A 106 -11.96 -1.33 -5.75
C ALA A 106 -12.68 -1.67 -7.06
N ALA A 107 -13.25 -0.65 -7.73
CA ALA A 107 -13.98 -0.82 -8.98
C ALA A 107 -13.09 -0.68 -10.23
N THR A 108 -11.82 -0.27 -10.08
CA THR A 108 -10.89 -0.02 -11.19
C THR A 108 -9.55 -0.70 -10.94
N SER A 109 -8.81 -0.98 -12.01
CA SER A 109 -7.50 -1.63 -11.96
C SER A 109 -6.35 -0.68 -11.63
N HIS A 110 -6.53 0.63 -11.87
CA HIS A 110 -5.48 1.65 -11.78
C HIS A 110 -4.61 1.56 -10.52
N PHE A 111 -5.24 1.33 -9.36
CA PHE A 111 -4.52 1.21 -8.10
C PHE A 111 -3.61 -0.02 -8.08
N ASN A 112 -4.14 -1.20 -8.45
CA ASN A 112 -3.38 -2.44 -8.42
C ASN A 112 -2.30 -2.49 -9.50
N ILE A 113 -2.49 -1.85 -10.67
CA ILE A 113 -1.45 -1.71 -11.70
C ILE A 113 -0.20 -1.07 -11.09
N ARG A 114 -0.36 0.05 -10.36
CA ARG A 114 0.76 0.74 -9.70
C ARG A 114 1.44 -0.15 -8.65
N VAL A 115 0.68 -0.96 -7.92
CA VAL A 115 1.24 -1.93 -6.97
C VAL A 115 2.05 -3.01 -7.70
N MET A 116 1.57 -3.52 -8.82
CA MET A 116 2.30 -4.52 -9.62
C MET A 116 3.55 -3.93 -10.26
N GLU A 117 3.49 -2.72 -10.82
CA GLU A 117 4.66 -2.02 -11.37
C GLU A 117 5.76 -1.88 -10.32
N CYS A 118 5.42 -1.43 -9.09
CA CYS A 118 6.40 -1.31 -8.01
C CYS A 118 6.97 -2.68 -7.60
N ARG A 119 6.14 -3.72 -7.58
CA ARG A 119 6.55 -5.09 -7.25
C ARG A 119 7.51 -5.64 -8.31
N LEU A 120 7.21 -5.43 -9.59
CA LEU A 120 8.06 -5.84 -10.71
C LEU A 120 9.38 -5.06 -10.71
N ALA A 121 9.33 -3.74 -10.54
CA ALA A 121 10.52 -2.90 -10.42
C ALA A 121 11.42 -3.38 -9.27
N ALA A 122 10.86 -3.67 -8.09
CA ALA A 122 11.61 -4.20 -6.96
C ALA A 122 12.30 -5.55 -7.29
N LYS A 123 11.61 -6.44 -8.01
CA LYS A 123 12.18 -7.72 -8.47
C LYS A 123 13.30 -7.52 -9.48
N LEU A 124 13.13 -6.62 -10.47
CA LEU A 124 14.15 -6.29 -11.46
C LEU A 124 15.39 -5.64 -10.82
N LEU A 125 15.19 -4.70 -9.89
CA LEU A 125 16.28 -4.08 -9.13
C LEU A 125 17.03 -5.09 -8.26
N ALA A 126 16.32 -5.99 -7.59
CA ALA A 126 16.93 -7.06 -6.84
C ALA A 126 17.76 -7.99 -7.76
N LYS A 127 17.22 -8.34 -8.93
CA LYS A 127 17.91 -9.16 -9.93
C LYS A 127 19.18 -8.48 -10.43
N SER A 128 19.13 -7.19 -10.78
CA SER A 128 20.28 -6.44 -11.31
C SER A 128 21.43 -6.33 -10.30
N LYS A 129 21.11 -6.33 -8.99
CA LYS A 129 22.09 -6.33 -7.90
C LYS A 129 22.36 -7.73 -7.32
N SER A 130 22.00 -8.80 -8.05
CA SER A 130 22.26 -10.20 -7.65
C SER A 130 21.67 -10.59 -6.28
N LEU A 131 20.57 -9.96 -5.87
CA LEU A 131 19.81 -10.30 -4.68
C LEU A 131 18.77 -11.40 -4.99
N PRO A 132 18.28 -12.16 -3.99
CA PRO A 132 17.21 -13.13 -4.17
C PRO A 132 15.87 -12.42 -4.43
N TRP A 133 15.64 -12.09 -5.69
CA TRP A 133 14.50 -11.32 -6.21
C TRP A 133 13.17 -12.06 -6.08
N ASP A 134 13.19 -13.40 -6.03
CA ASP A 134 12.02 -14.26 -5.85
C ASP A 134 11.27 -13.92 -4.55
N LYS A 135 12.04 -13.58 -3.50
CA LYS A 135 11.53 -13.18 -2.18
C LYS A 135 11.26 -11.69 -2.02
N VAL A 136 11.57 -10.87 -3.02
CA VAL A 136 11.36 -9.41 -2.95
C VAL A 136 9.94 -9.07 -3.38
N LEU A 137 9.25 -8.27 -2.57
CA LEU A 137 7.90 -7.78 -2.86
C LEU A 137 7.78 -6.27 -2.92
N ARG A 138 8.73 -5.52 -2.33
CA ARG A 138 8.66 -4.07 -2.18
C ARG A 138 9.98 -3.41 -2.53
N LEU A 139 9.92 -2.17 -3.00
CA LEU A 139 11.09 -1.35 -3.34
C LEU A 139 12.01 -1.14 -2.13
N GLU A 140 11.43 -0.87 -0.96
CA GLU A 140 12.19 -0.67 0.30
C GLU A 140 13.03 -1.91 0.67
N GLU A 141 12.57 -3.13 0.38
CA GLU A 141 13.32 -4.35 0.68
C GLU A 141 14.63 -4.42 -0.11
N VAL A 142 14.67 -3.85 -1.33
CA VAL A 142 15.90 -3.76 -2.13
C VAL A 142 16.88 -2.81 -1.46
N GLN A 143 16.42 -1.61 -1.08
CA GLN A 143 17.23 -0.63 -0.36
C GLN A 143 17.80 -1.21 0.93
N ALA A 144 16.94 -1.81 1.76
CA ALA A 144 17.32 -2.37 3.04
C ALA A 144 18.37 -3.49 2.92
N ARG A 145 18.25 -4.34 1.89
CA ARG A 145 19.23 -5.41 1.61
C ARG A 145 20.57 -4.87 1.12
N LEU A 146 20.55 -3.80 0.33
CA LEU A 146 21.76 -3.15 -0.16
C LEU A 146 22.41 -2.23 0.87
N ARG A 147 21.66 -1.79 1.90
CA ARG A 147 22.11 -0.88 2.95
C ARG A 147 22.63 0.46 2.41
N VAL A 148 21.89 1.00 1.46
CA VAL A 148 22.20 2.27 0.79
C VAL A 148 21.17 3.34 1.16
N SER A 149 21.57 4.59 0.99
CA SER A 149 20.69 5.76 1.11
C SER A 149 19.61 5.79 0.02
N LEU A 150 18.61 6.66 0.19
CA LEU A 150 17.58 6.85 -0.83
C LEU A 150 18.19 7.48 -2.10
N GLU A 151 19.17 8.37 -1.94
CA GLU A 151 19.88 9.03 -3.01
C GLU A 151 20.67 8.02 -3.86
N GLU A 152 21.36 7.09 -3.21
CA GLU A 152 22.05 5.99 -3.91
C GLU A 152 21.06 5.03 -4.59
N MET A 153 19.87 4.80 -4.01
CA MET A 153 18.84 4.00 -4.67
C MET A 153 18.31 4.64 -5.95
N LEU A 154 18.28 5.97 -6.05
CA LEU A 154 17.90 6.66 -7.29
C LEU A 154 18.92 6.36 -8.40
N LEU A 155 20.22 6.45 -8.09
CA LEU A 155 21.28 6.10 -9.05
C LEU A 155 21.20 4.63 -9.48
N ILE A 156 20.96 3.73 -8.53
CA ILE A 156 20.76 2.30 -8.81
C ILE A 156 19.56 2.07 -9.70
N THR A 157 18.48 2.84 -9.52
CA THR A 157 17.27 2.74 -10.33
C THR A 157 17.55 3.16 -11.76
N GLU A 158 18.22 4.31 -11.95
CA GLU A 158 18.62 4.83 -13.26
C GLU A 158 19.52 3.85 -14.02
N ASP A 159 20.47 3.22 -13.33
CA ASP A 159 21.37 2.24 -13.94
C ASP A 159 20.67 0.93 -14.33
N ALA A 160 19.62 0.54 -13.60
CA ALA A 160 19.02 -0.79 -13.69
C ALA A 160 17.73 -0.85 -14.51
N LEU A 161 16.95 0.24 -14.54
CA LEU A 161 15.65 0.30 -15.22
C LEU A 161 15.71 1.35 -16.32
N HIS A 162 15.47 0.93 -17.56
CA HIS A 162 15.39 1.89 -18.67
C HIS A 162 14.09 2.69 -18.59
N PRO A 163 14.05 3.91 -19.16
CA PRO A 163 12.89 4.81 -19.02
C PRO A 163 11.67 4.39 -19.83
N GLU A 164 11.85 3.61 -20.91
CA GLU A 164 10.72 3.13 -21.73
C GLU A 164 9.89 2.08 -20.98
N PRO A 165 8.57 1.95 -21.26
CA PRO A 165 7.74 0.93 -20.65
C PRO A 165 8.26 -0.48 -20.95
N TYR A 166 8.30 -1.32 -19.91
CA TYR A 166 8.63 -2.73 -20.03
C TYR A 166 7.44 -3.54 -20.55
N SER A 167 7.66 -4.43 -21.53
CA SER A 167 6.64 -5.40 -21.92
C SER A 167 6.62 -6.63 -20.99
N PRO A 168 5.51 -7.39 -20.92
CA PRO A 168 5.48 -8.65 -20.18
C PRO A 168 6.56 -9.64 -20.60
N GLU A 169 6.87 -9.74 -21.90
CA GLU A 169 7.90 -10.63 -22.42
C GLU A 169 9.30 -10.20 -21.97
N GLU A 170 9.56 -8.89 -21.93
CA GLU A 170 10.81 -8.34 -21.45
C GLU A 170 11.01 -8.62 -19.96
N VAL A 171 9.97 -8.36 -19.14
CA VAL A 171 9.99 -8.68 -17.71
C VAL A 171 10.29 -10.17 -17.49
N CYS A 172 9.63 -11.05 -18.25
CA CYS A 172 9.87 -12.50 -18.20
C CYS A 172 11.33 -12.85 -18.52
N SER A 173 11.87 -12.25 -19.58
CA SER A 173 13.26 -12.43 -20.00
C SER A 173 14.25 -12.00 -18.91
N CYS A 174 14.06 -10.81 -18.32
CA CYS A 174 14.93 -10.28 -17.27
C CYS A 174 14.91 -11.14 -15.99
N LEU A 175 13.74 -11.62 -15.59
CA LEU A 175 13.59 -12.43 -14.38
C LEU A 175 13.99 -13.90 -14.61
N GLY A 176 13.89 -14.39 -15.84
CA GLY A 176 14.11 -15.78 -16.23
C GLY A 176 12.92 -16.67 -15.89
N ILE A 177 11.70 -16.18 -16.16
CA ILE A 177 10.43 -16.87 -15.90
C ILE A 177 9.57 -16.93 -17.16
N SER A 178 8.54 -17.77 -17.15
CA SER A 178 7.52 -17.82 -18.20
C SER A 178 6.43 -16.76 -18.01
N LEU A 179 5.74 -16.40 -19.09
CA LEU A 179 4.53 -15.56 -19.03
C LEU A 179 3.44 -16.15 -18.13
N GLN A 180 3.35 -17.48 -18.06
CA GLN A 180 2.41 -18.15 -17.17
C GLN A 180 2.77 -17.91 -15.71
N GLU A 181 4.05 -18.00 -15.34
CA GLU A 181 4.51 -17.68 -13.98
C GLU A 181 4.28 -16.21 -13.64
N LEU A 182 4.57 -15.29 -14.56
CA LEU A 182 4.30 -13.86 -14.37
C LEU A 182 2.82 -13.62 -14.05
N ARG A 183 1.92 -14.16 -14.87
CA ARG A 183 0.46 -13.98 -14.70
C ARG A 183 -0.09 -14.63 -13.45
N THR A 184 0.37 -15.83 -13.10
CA THR A 184 -0.25 -16.64 -12.05
C THR A 184 0.39 -16.47 -10.67
N GLN A 185 1.65 -16.07 -10.59
CA GLN A 185 2.40 -16.00 -9.33
C GLN A 185 2.75 -14.57 -8.90
N ILE A 186 2.74 -13.59 -9.82
CA ILE A 186 3.19 -12.22 -9.53
C ILE A 186 2.07 -11.20 -9.69
N LEU A 187 1.39 -11.19 -10.85
CA LEU A 187 0.33 -10.25 -11.16
C LEU A 187 -0.94 -10.53 -10.36
N SER A 188 -1.70 -9.48 -10.03
CA SER A 188 -3.03 -9.63 -9.45
C SER A 188 -4.06 -9.96 -10.54
N PRO A 189 -5.21 -10.59 -10.22
CA PRO A 189 -6.19 -11.00 -11.21
C PRO A 189 -6.63 -9.87 -12.17
N ASN A 190 -6.81 -8.66 -11.66
CA ASN A 190 -7.22 -7.48 -12.44
C ASN A 190 -6.06 -6.72 -13.12
N THR A 191 -4.88 -7.33 -13.23
CA THR A 191 -3.71 -6.74 -13.90
C THR A 191 -3.07 -7.66 -14.93
N GLN A 192 -3.61 -8.86 -15.15
CA GLN A 192 -3.00 -9.87 -16.03
C GLN A 192 -3.00 -9.49 -17.52
N ASP A 193 -3.94 -8.63 -17.93
CA ASP A 193 -4.18 -8.26 -19.34
C ASP A 193 -4.00 -6.74 -19.60
N GLU A 194 -3.60 -5.96 -18.59
CA GLU A 194 -3.50 -4.48 -18.68
C GLU A 194 -2.06 -3.95 -18.68
N THR A 195 -1.06 -4.84 -18.74
CA THR A 195 0.38 -4.51 -18.78
C THR A 195 1.00 -4.93 -20.10
#